data_AF-A0A101HYX0-F1
#
_entry.id   AF-A0A101HYX0-F1
#
_cell.length_a   1.000
_cell.length_b   1.000
_cell.length_c   1.000
_cell.angle_alpha   90.00
_cell.angle_beta   90.00
_cell.angle_gamma   90.00
#
_symmetry.space_group_name_H-M   'P 1'
#
loop_
_entity.id
_entity.type
_entity.pdbx_description
1 polymer ?
#
loop_
_entity_poly.entity_id
_entity_poly.type
_entity_poly.pdbx_seq_one_letter_code
_entity_poly.pdbx_strand_id
1 'polypeptide(L)'
;MKIVKVILPIDTDKTFDYYVPYGFEFEIFRGDIVQVDFKNKKYFGLVYELSDSSEIKNLKPVEKKIYELVISEKMFTFMNWISQYYFVSKGLVVKNFLPYQISYPRRYVCISKEQRYTELYYETLKRALPKSDIEKLTKRKFEDLLRENIVKEELFPYVEENYFPKSLTDEQENAFLNLKNSFDKKNFETFLLFGQPATGKSEVYIKFLKYVFENSRKQILVLLPEIGLVEQTYKIFSKLFGSIQIAKIHSELSKGEFNFLFEKIQSFEKRIIIGTRSAIFLPYKDIGAIVVDEEQDISFKQYDMAPFYNARDCA
;
A
#
# COMPACT_ATOMS: atom_id res chain seq x y z
N MET A 1 11.97 30.38 -11.45
CA MET A 1 12.56 29.10 -11.00
C MET A 1 11.59 28.49 -10.04
N LYS A 2 10.93 27.38 -10.40
CA LYS A 2 9.94 26.75 -9.53
C LYS A 2 10.64 26.14 -8.31
N ILE A 3 10.08 26.35 -7.12
CA ILE A 3 10.61 25.85 -5.84
C ILE A 3 9.58 24.90 -5.22
N VAL A 4 10.08 23.85 -4.59
CA VAL A 4 9.27 22.91 -3.83
C VAL A 4 9.76 22.83 -2.39
N LYS A 5 8.81 22.85 -1.47
CA LYS A 5 9.06 22.61 -0.04
C LYS A 5 8.81 21.14 0.24
N VAL A 6 9.85 20.44 0.67
CA VAL A 6 9.85 18.98 0.84
C VAL A 6 9.92 18.63 2.32
N ILE A 7 9.02 17.76 2.79
CA ILE A 7 9.15 17.12 4.10
C ILE A 7 10.06 15.90 3.94
N LEU A 8 11.10 15.82 4.76
CA LEU A 8 12.03 14.69 4.79
C LEU A 8 11.66 13.74 5.93
N PRO A 9 11.93 12.42 5.79
CA PRO A 9 11.63 11.40 6.80
C PRO A 9 12.65 11.43 7.96
N ILE A 10 12.82 12.60 8.57
CA ILE A 10 13.69 12.89 9.71
C ILE A 10 12.86 13.59 10.79
N ASP A 11 13.33 13.59 12.03
CA ASP A 11 12.56 14.13 13.16
C ASP A 11 12.54 15.67 13.17
N THR A 12 11.60 16.24 12.43
CA THR A 12 11.40 17.69 12.28
C THR A 12 10.02 18.01 11.70
N ASP A 13 9.45 19.15 12.08
CA ASP A 13 8.25 19.72 11.46
C ASP A 13 8.56 20.66 10.30
N LYS A 14 9.84 20.93 10.06
CA LYS A 14 10.29 21.84 9.01
C LYS A 14 10.20 21.19 7.64
N THR A 15 9.88 22.01 6.64
CA THR A 15 10.13 21.69 5.23
C THR A 15 11.50 22.19 4.81
N PHE A 16 12.02 21.64 3.72
CA PHE A 16 13.27 22.05 3.11
C PHE A 16 13.02 22.46 1.65
N ASP A 17 13.58 23.60 1.27
CA ASP A 17 13.37 24.18 -0.05
C ASP A 17 14.35 23.58 -1.05
N TYR A 18 13.84 23.19 -2.22
CA TYR A 18 14.61 22.70 -3.36
C TYR A 18 14.12 23.39 -4.63
N TYR A 19 15.02 23.65 -5.57
CA TYR A 19 14.60 24.12 -6.89
C TYR A 19 14.27 22.93 -7.80
N VAL A 20 13.30 23.11 -8.68
CA VAL A 20 12.96 22.15 -9.71
C VAL A 20 13.82 22.41 -10.95
N PRO A 21 14.66 21.45 -11.39
CA PRO A 21 15.45 21.65 -12.62
C PRO A 21 14.55 21.84 -13.84
N TYR A 22 15.05 22.58 -14.83
CA TYR A 22 14.35 22.78 -16.11
C TYR A 22 14.02 21.42 -16.75
N GLY A 23 12.78 21.28 -17.25
CA GLY A 23 12.25 20.01 -17.77
C GLY A 23 11.38 19.22 -16.80
N PHE A 24 11.44 19.48 -15.48
CA PHE A 24 10.58 18.83 -14.48
C PHE A 24 9.42 19.72 -14.00
N GLU A 25 9.42 21.01 -14.34
CA GLU A 25 8.53 22.01 -13.71
C GLU A 25 7.04 21.70 -13.88
N PHE A 26 6.63 21.20 -15.05
CA PHE A 26 5.25 20.81 -15.33
C PHE A 26 4.86 19.44 -14.76
N GLU A 27 5.83 18.70 -14.23
CA GLU A 27 5.62 17.33 -13.77
C GLU A 27 5.57 17.22 -12.26
N ILE A 28 5.97 18.25 -11.50
CA ILE A 28 5.97 18.20 -10.02
C ILE A 28 4.76 18.93 -9.42
N PHE A 29 4.03 18.20 -8.59
CA PHE A 29 2.83 18.59 -7.87
C PHE A 29 2.97 18.31 -6.37
N ARG A 30 2.12 18.97 -5.58
CA ARG A 30 1.95 18.61 -4.17
C ARG A 30 1.51 17.16 -4.05
N GLY A 31 2.09 16.44 -3.09
CA GLY A 31 1.87 15.01 -2.90
C GLY A 31 2.85 14.10 -3.63
N ASP A 32 3.64 14.64 -4.56
CA ASP A 32 4.67 13.84 -5.23
C ASP A 32 5.77 13.42 -4.26
N ILE A 33 6.34 12.25 -4.52
CA ILE A 33 7.55 11.77 -3.86
C ILE A 33 8.75 12.11 -4.73
N VAL A 34 9.74 12.77 -4.15
CA VAL A 34 10.96 13.21 -4.83
C VAL A 34 12.21 12.71 -4.11
N GLN A 35 13.26 12.41 -4.86
CA GLN A 35 14.59 12.19 -4.31
C GLN A 35 15.34 13.52 -4.23
N VAL A 36 15.91 13.79 -3.07
CA VAL A 36 16.69 15.01 -2.79
C VAL A 36 17.93 14.69 -1.95
N ASP A 37 18.94 15.56 -2.02
CA ASP A 37 20.11 15.50 -1.15
C ASP A 37 19.88 16.30 0.13
N PHE A 38 20.15 15.69 1.28
CA PHE A 38 20.19 16.35 2.57
C PHE A 38 21.41 15.86 3.36
N LYS A 39 22.30 16.79 3.72
CA LYS A 39 23.56 16.51 4.43
C LYS A 39 24.36 15.34 3.81
N ASN A 40 24.53 15.36 2.49
CA ASN A 40 25.29 14.36 1.71
C ASN A 40 24.68 12.94 1.72
N LYS A 41 23.40 12.82 2.09
CA LYS A 41 22.62 11.59 1.96
C LYS A 41 21.43 11.85 1.07
N LYS A 42 21.05 10.85 0.28
CA LYS A 42 19.82 10.89 -0.51
C LYS A 42 18.65 10.48 0.37
N TYR A 43 17.54 11.17 0.19
CA TYR A 43 16.27 10.87 0.83
C TYR A 43 15.17 10.88 -0.21
N PHE A 44 14.20 9.98 -0.06
CA PHE A 44 12.86 10.22 -0.57
C PHE A 44 12.17 11.21 0.38
N GLY A 45 11.56 12.24 -0.18
CA GLY A 45 10.81 13.26 0.53
C GLY A 45 9.49 13.53 -0.15
N LEU A 46 8.55 14.07 0.62
CA LEU A 46 7.21 14.41 0.16
C LEU A 46 7.13 15.88 -0.21
N VAL A 47 6.73 16.20 -1.44
CA VAL A 47 6.45 17.57 -1.87
C VAL A 47 5.21 18.08 -1.12
N TYR A 48 5.41 18.99 -0.18
CA TYR A 48 4.37 19.52 0.69
C TYR A 48 3.71 20.78 0.15
N GLU A 49 4.51 21.64 -0.49
CA GLU A 49 4.08 22.94 -1.01
C GLU A 49 4.91 23.30 -2.26
N LEU A 50 4.29 24.03 -3.19
CA LEU A 50 4.95 24.63 -4.34
C LEU A 50 5.09 26.14 -4.09
N SER A 51 6.21 26.74 -4.47
CA SER A 51 6.48 28.17 -4.31
C SER A 51 7.23 28.72 -5.52
N ASP A 52 7.09 30.02 -5.78
CA ASP A 52 7.85 30.74 -6.81
C ASP A 52 9.11 31.42 -6.25
N SER A 53 9.28 31.44 -4.92
CA SER A 53 10.42 32.07 -4.24
C SER A 53 10.87 31.30 -2.99
N SER A 54 12.11 31.55 -2.56
CA SER A 54 12.70 31.04 -1.31
C SER A 54 13.65 32.08 -0.73
N GLU A 55 13.74 32.13 0.59
CA GLU A 55 14.71 32.95 1.33
C GLU A 55 16.13 32.36 1.28
N ILE A 56 16.28 31.10 0.84
CA ILE A 56 17.54 30.38 0.78
C ILE A 56 18.24 30.67 -0.56
N LYS A 57 19.46 31.23 -0.49
CA LYS A 57 20.24 31.60 -1.69
C LYS A 57 20.76 30.39 -2.49
N ASN A 58 21.30 29.39 -1.79
CA ASN A 58 21.97 28.24 -2.41
C ASN A 58 21.08 26.99 -2.31
N LEU A 59 20.06 26.94 -3.14
CA LEU A 59 19.15 25.80 -3.21
C LEU A 59 19.81 24.61 -3.90
N LYS A 60 19.54 23.41 -3.39
CA LYS A 60 19.86 22.14 -4.08
C LYS A 60 18.73 21.77 -5.05
N PRO A 61 19.03 21.04 -6.13
CA PRO A 61 18.00 20.56 -7.05
C PRO A 61 17.19 19.41 -6.43
N VAL A 62 15.95 19.26 -6.91
CA VAL A 62 15.29 17.96 -6.95
C VAL A 62 16.06 17.06 -7.92
N GLU A 63 16.46 15.87 -7.47
CA GLU A 63 17.27 14.95 -8.31
C GLU A 63 16.41 14.08 -9.21
N LYS A 64 15.28 13.60 -8.68
CA LYS A 64 14.40 12.67 -9.37
C LYS A 64 12.99 12.74 -8.79
N LYS A 65 11.98 12.68 -9.64
CA LYS A 65 10.60 12.36 -9.24
C LYS A 65 10.35 10.85 -9.25
N ILE A 66 9.61 10.34 -8.26
CA ILE A 66 9.10 8.97 -8.23
C ILE A 66 7.67 9.03 -8.78
N TYR A 67 7.51 8.73 -10.07
CA TYR A 67 6.29 9.04 -10.84
C TYR A 67 5.13 8.13 -10.50
N GLU A 68 5.42 6.93 -10.00
CA GLU A 68 4.43 5.91 -9.72
C GLU A 68 3.57 6.27 -8.49
N LEU A 69 3.99 7.26 -7.68
CA LEU A 69 3.46 7.51 -6.35
C LEU A 69 3.07 8.98 -6.10
N VAL A 70 1.80 9.18 -5.73
CA VAL A 70 1.20 10.47 -5.36
C VAL A 70 0.39 10.34 -4.06
N ILE A 71 0.70 11.15 -3.07
CA ILE A 71 -0.06 11.24 -1.82
C ILE A 71 -1.27 12.15 -2.02
N SER A 72 -2.47 11.63 -1.73
CA SER A 72 -3.72 12.37 -1.90
C SER A 72 -3.95 13.40 -0.79
N GLU A 73 -4.83 14.38 -1.04
CA GLU A 73 -5.23 15.37 -0.02
C GLU A 73 -5.87 14.73 1.22
N LYS A 74 -6.59 13.61 1.06
CA LYS A 74 -7.12 12.83 2.19
C LYS A 74 -5.98 12.27 3.04
N MET A 75 -4.94 11.74 2.40
CA MET A 75 -3.75 11.26 3.11
C MET A 75 -2.97 12.40 3.77
N PHE A 76 -2.89 13.60 3.16
CA PHE A 76 -2.35 14.78 3.83
C PHE A 76 -3.12 15.14 5.09
N THR A 77 -4.45 15.10 5.01
CA THR A 77 -5.31 15.34 6.17
C THR A 77 -5.04 14.32 7.27
N PHE A 78 -4.93 13.03 6.90
CA PHE A 78 -4.61 11.96 7.83
C PHE A 78 -3.21 12.08 8.46
N MET A 79 -2.18 12.41 7.66
CA MET A 79 -0.83 12.68 8.15
C MET A 79 -0.80 13.83 9.17
N ASN A 80 -1.49 14.94 8.86
CA ASN A 80 -1.57 16.07 9.78
C ASN A 80 -2.30 15.68 11.07
N TRP A 81 -3.40 14.92 10.96
CA TRP A 81 -4.12 14.42 12.13
C TRP A 81 -3.23 13.54 13.02
N ILE A 82 -2.47 12.59 12.44
CA ILE A 82 -1.53 11.76 13.21
C ILE A 82 -0.49 12.62 13.92
N SER A 83 0.12 13.56 13.20
CA SER A 83 1.15 14.44 13.75
C SER A 83 0.62 15.25 14.95
N GLN A 84 -0.58 15.79 14.83
CA GLN A 84 -1.22 16.59 15.87
C GLN A 84 -1.71 15.74 17.05
N TYR A 85 -2.42 14.65 16.78
CA TYR A 85 -3.04 13.82 17.80
C TYR A 85 -2.01 13.06 18.63
N TYR A 86 -0.97 12.52 17.99
CA TYR A 86 0.08 11.77 18.66
C TYR A 86 1.29 12.64 19.07
N PHE A 87 1.25 13.95 18.80
CA PHE A 87 2.35 14.89 19.09
C PHE A 87 3.70 14.43 18.51
N VAL A 88 3.69 14.03 17.24
CA VAL A 88 4.88 13.54 16.52
C VAL A 88 5.18 14.42 15.33
N SER A 89 6.46 14.65 15.08
CA SER A 89 6.90 15.53 14.00
C SER A 89 6.42 15.03 12.63
N LYS A 90 6.10 15.97 11.73
CA LYS A 90 5.64 15.68 10.36
C LYS A 90 6.59 14.75 9.62
N GLY A 91 7.90 14.92 9.79
CA GLY A 91 8.89 14.06 9.13
C GLY A 91 8.85 12.61 9.62
N LEU A 92 8.64 12.36 10.92
CA LEU A 92 8.44 11.00 11.44
C LEU A 92 7.12 10.38 10.97
N VAL A 93 6.06 11.18 10.80
CA VAL A 93 4.81 10.71 10.21
C VAL A 93 5.02 10.33 8.74
N VAL A 94 5.55 11.25 7.92
CA VAL A 94 5.80 11.07 6.49
C VAL A 94 6.63 9.84 6.20
N LYS A 95 7.59 9.48 7.07
CA LYS A 95 8.39 8.25 6.94
C LYS A 95 7.54 6.99 6.72
N ASN A 96 6.34 6.93 7.27
CA ASN A 96 5.44 5.77 7.14
C ASN A 96 4.66 5.74 5.81
N PHE A 97 4.57 6.88 5.12
CA PHE A 97 3.87 7.07 3.86
C PHE A 97 4.80 7.01 2.64
N LEU A 98 6.09 6.73 2.85
CA LEU A 98 7.09 6.65 1.79
C LEU A 98 7.50 5.19 1.53
N PRO A 99 7.83 4.84 0.27
CA PRO A 99 8.48 3.58 -0.02
C PRO A 99 9.90 3.56 0.57
N TYR A 100 10.46 2.37 0.73
CA TYR A 100 11.84 2.22 1.15
C TYR A 100 12.82 2.65 0.06
N GLN A 101 13.87 3.38 0.43
CA GLN A 101 14.97 3.66 -0.49
C GLN A 101 15.90 2.44 -0.58
N ILE A 102 15.96 1.83 -1.77
CA ILE A 102 16.76 0.62 -2.06
C ILE A 102 17.74 0.89 -3.19
N SER A 103 18.98 0.38 -3.06
CA SER A 103 20.05 0.60 -4.04
C SER A 103 19.78 -0.05 -5.39
N TYR A 104 19.13 -1.22 -5.38
CA TYR A 104 18.74 -1.95 -6.58
C TYR A 104 17.23 -2.22 -6.53
N PRO A 105 16.43 -1.66 -7.45
CA PRO A 105 15.02 -2.00 -7.53
C PRO A 105 14.92 -3.48 -7.92
N ARG A 106 14.54 -4.33 -6.96
CA ARG A 106 14.13 -5.70 -7.28
C ARG A 106 12.85 -5.59 -8.09
N ARG A 107 12.84 -6.18 -9.28
CA ARG A 107 11.66 -6.18 -10.14
C ARG A 107 10.93 -7.49 -9.93
N TYR A 108 9.71 -7.39 -9.45
CA TYR A 108 8.86 -8.54 -9.14
C TYR A 108 7.99 -8.82 -10.34
N VAL A 109 7.79 -10.11 -10.62
CA VAL A 109 6.86 -10.53 -11.65
C VAL A 109 5.79 -11.41 -11.01
N CYS A 110 4.55 -10.94 -11.09
CA CYS A 110 3.38 -11.68 -10.65
C CYS A 110 2.93 -12.60 -11.77
N ILE A 111 2.97 -13.91 -11.54
CA ILE A 111 2.54 -14.89 -12.54
C ILE A 111 1.80 -16.03 -11.82
N SER A 112 0.71 -16.52 -12.40
CA SER A 112 0.04 -17.71 -11.84
C SER A 112 0.91 -18.96 -12.04
N LYS A 113 0.71 -19.99 -11.19
CA LYS A 113 1.40 -21.28 -11.36
C LYS A 113 1.18 -21.89 -12.75
N GLU A 114 0.00 -21.73 -13.33
CA GLU A 114 -0.33 -22.29 -14.66
C GLU A 114 0.32 -21.50 -15.79
N GLN A 115 0.52 -20.20 -15.59
CA GLN A 115 1.20 -19.34 -16.52
C GLN A 115 2.72 -19.55 -16.51
N ARG A 116 3.26 -20.36 -15.59
CA ARG A 116 4.68 -20.62 -15.49
C ARG A 116 5.22 -21.21 -16.79
N TYR A 117 6.29 -20.60 -17.32
CA TYR A 117 6.94 -21.00 -18.58
C TYR A 117 6.09 -20.85 -19.86
N THR A 118 4.98 -20.10 -19.81
CA THR A 118 4.21 -19.71 -21.02
C THR A 118 4.87 -18.56 -21.79
N GLU A 119 4.41 -18.29 -23.02
CA GLU A 119 4.91 -17.13 -23.78
C GLU A 119 4.61 -15.78 -23.08
N LEU A 120 3.42 -15.67 -22.46
CA LEU A 120 3.03 -14.54 -21.62
C LEU A 120 3.99 -14.35 -20.43
N TYR A 121 4.47 -15.44 -19.83
CA TYR A 121 5.47 -15.42 -18.76
C TYR A 121 6.79 -14.80 -19.21
N TYR A 122 7.30 -15.19 -20.39
CA TYR A 122 8.52 -14.60 -20.94
C TYR A 122 8.36 -13.13 -21.34
N GLU A 123 7.21 -12.76 -21.90
CA GLU A 123 6.93 -11.36 -22.24
C GLU A 123 6.80 -10.46 -21.00
N THR A 124 6.18 -10.97 -19.93
CA THR A 124 6.08 -10.24 -18.66
C THR A 124 7.46 -10.05 -18.03
N LEU A 125 8.34 -11.05 -18.12
CA LEU A 125 9.72 -10.97 -17.67
C LEU A 125 10.57 -9.99 -18.49
N LYS A 126 10.44 -9.97 -19.82
CA LYS A 126 11.15 -8.99 -20.67
C LYS A 126 10.79 -7.56 -20.27
N ARG A 127 9.52 -7.28 -20.00
CA ARG A 127 9.07 -5.96 -19.50
C ARG A 127 9.66 -5.61 -18.14
N ALA A 128 9.84 -6.62 -17.30
CA ALA A 128 10.42 -6.47 -15.97
C ALA A 128 11.96 -6.44 -15.98
N LEU A 129 12.68 -6.53 -17.10
CA LEU A 129 14.16 -6.55 -17.10
C LEU A 129 14.79 -5.29 -17.72
N PRO A 130 16.00 -4.88 -17.29
CA PRO A 130 16.74 -3.81 -17.96
C PRO A 130 17.00 -4.17 -19.43
N LYS A 131 17.01 -3.19 -20.34
CA LYS A 131 17.22 -3.44 -21.79
C LYS A 131 18.48 -4.26 -22.08
N SER A 132 19.55 -4.07 -21.31
CA SER A 132 20.81 -4.82 -21.42
C SER A 132 20.69 -6.32 -21.13
N ASP A 133 19.69 -6.72 -20.33
CA ASP A 133 19.46 -8.11 -19.98
C ASP A 133 18.47 -8.79 -20.93
N ILE A 134 17.56 -8.01 -21.54
CA ILE A 134 16.57 -8.48 -22.52
C ILE A 134 17.23 -9.15 -23.72
N GLU A 135 18.33 -8.57 -24.24
CA GLU A 135 19.03 -9.10 -25.43
C GLU A 135 19.74 -10.43 -25.19
N LYS A 136 19.95 -10.81 -23.92
CA LYS A 136 20.67 -12.03 -23.52
C LYS A 136 19.78 -13.06 -22.82
N LEU A 137 18.46 -12.84 -22.80
CA LEU A 137 17.50 -13.68 -22.08
C LEU A 137 17.34 -15.04 -22.77
N THR A 138 17.95 -16.07 -22.18
CA THR A 138 17.68 -17.48 -22.48
C THR A 138 17.00 -18.15 -21.26
N LYS A 139 16.31 -19.28 -21.46
CA LYS A 139 15.72 -20.09 -20.35
C LYS A 139 16.72 -20.36 -19.22
N ARG A 140 18.00 -20.55 -19.55
CA ARG A 140 19.07 -20.85 -18.58
C ARG A 140 19.48 -19.62 -17.77
N LYS A 141 19.62 -18.47 -18.43
CA LYS A 141 19.94 -17.19 -17.77
C LYS A 141 18.83 -16.73 -16.81
N PHE A 142 17.60 -17.16 -17.04
CA PHE A 142 16.48 -16.92 -16.11
C PHE A 142 16.65 -17.66 -14.77
N GLU A 143 17.05 -18.93 -14.77
CA GLU A 143 17.34 -19.64 -13.51
C GLU A 143 18.50 -18.98 -12.75
N ASP A 144 19.48 -18.45 -13.46
CA ASP A 144 20.59 -17.71 -12.87
C ASP A 144 20.10 -16.38 -12.25
N LEU A 145 19.24 -15.62 -12.93
CA LEU A 145 18.63 -14.38 -12.39
C LEU A 145 17.72 -14.62 -11.17
N LEU A 146 17.01 -15.76 -11.13
CA LEU A 146 16.27 -16.20 -9.95
C LEU A 146 17.22 -16.56 -8.80
N ARG A 147 18.30 -17.30 -9.08
CA ARG A 147 19.33 -17.67 -8.09
C ARG A 147 20.06 -16.43 -7.54
N GLU A 148 20.28 -15.43 -8.38
CA GLU A 148 20.91 -14.15 -8.02
C GLU A 148 19.95 -13.18 -7.30
N ASN A 149 18.68 -13.55 -7.07
CA ASN A 149 17.64 -12.70 -6.45
C ASN A 149 17.39 -11.35 -7.16
N ILE A 150 17.64 -11.27 -8.47
CA ILE A 150 17.39 -10.06 -9.28
C ILE A 150 15.91 -9.94 -9.64
N VAL A 151 15.25 -11.07 -9.88
CA VAL A 151 13.80 -11.17 -10.10
C VAL A 151 13.21 -12.15 -9.07
N LYS A 152 12.13 -11.75 -8.39
CA LYS A 152 11.35 -12.65 -7.53
C LYS A 152 10.04 -13.01 -8.22
N GLU A 153 9.77 -14.30 -8.34
CA GLU A 153 8.50 -14.84 -8.78
C GLU A 153 7.56 -14.90 -7.58
N GLU A 154 6.48 -14.12 -7.60
CA GLU A 154 5.41 -14.27 -6.62
C GLU A 154 4.41 -15.29 -7.17
N LEU A 155 4.60 -16.56 -6.76
CA LEU A 155 3.72 -17.66 -7.12
C LEU A 155 2.42 -17.54 -6.33
N PHE A 156 1.35 -17.11 -6.99
CA PHE A 156 0.02 -17.23 -6.42
C PHE A 156 -0.32 -18.73 -6.36
N PRO A 157 -0.63 -19.29 -5.17
CA PRO A 157 -1.14 -20.65 -5.12
C PRO A 157 -2.41 -20.69 -5.97
N TYR A 158 -2.46 -21.62 -6.92
CA TYR A 158 -3.73 -22.08 -7.48
C TYR A 158 -4.54 -22.57 -6.30
N VAL A 159 -5.68 -21.94 -6.04
CA VAL A 159 -6.58 -22.36 -4.98
C VAL A 159 -7.83 -22.86 -5.67
N GLU A 160 -8.15 -24.14 -5.47
CA GLU A 160 -9.37 -24.75 -6.01
C GLU A 160 -10.60 -23.89 -5.69
N GLU A 161 -11.45 -23.72 -6.71
CA GLU A 161 -12.61 -22.80 -6.75
C GLU A 161 -13.75 -23.16 -5.78
N ASN A 162 -13.61 -24.24 -5.00
CA ASN A 162 -14.69 -24.76 -4.16
C ASN A 162 -14.73 -24.11 -2.77
N TYR A 163 -14.84 -22.77 -2.70
CA TYR A 163 -15.34 -22.11 -1.49
C TYR A 163 -16.79 -21.71 -1.68
N PHE A 164 -17.69 -22.44 -1.04
CA PHE A 164 -19.11 -22.10 -0.97
C PHE A 164 -19.32 -21.15 0.21
N PRO A 165 -19.72 -19.89 -0.02
CA PRO A 165 -20.08 -18.98 1.06
C PRO A 165 -21.19 -19.62 1.89
N LYS A 166 -21.06 -19.58 3.21
CA LYS A 166 -22.13 -20.10 4.08
C LYS A 166 -23.37 -19.21 3.95
N SER A 167 -24.54 -19.83 4.04
CA SER A 167 -25.79 -19.09 4.20
C SER A 167 -25.76 -18.32 5.52
N LEU A 168 -26.07 -17.02 5.46
CA LEU A 168 -26.18 -16.19 6.65
C LEU A 168 -27.47 -16.54 7.43
N THR A 169 -27.42 -16.40 8.75
CA THR A 169 -28.63 -16.37 9.58
C THR A 169 -29.41 -15.07 9.36
N ASP A 170 -30.66 -14.99 9.80
CA ASP A 170 -31.47 -13.76 9.67
C ASP A 170 -30.80 -12.55 10.35
N GLU A 171 -30.17 -12.75 11.51
CA GLU A 171 -29.43 -11.71 12.22
C GLU A 171 -28.21 -11.23 11.42
N GLN A 172 -27.44 -12.17 10.88
CA GLN A 172 -26.29 -11.87 10.03
C GLN A 172 -26.70 -11.19 8.72
N GLU A 173 -27.83 -11.58 8.13
CA GLU A 173 -28.37 -10.97 6.91
C GLU A 173 -28.79 -9.53 7.19
N ASN A 174 -29.45 -9.26 8.31
CA ASN A 174 -29.79 -7.90 8.73
C ASN A 174 -28.53 -7.03 8.92
N ALA A 175 -27.48 -7.56 9.56
CA ALA A 175 -26.21 -6.87 9.69
C ALA A 175 -25.56 -6.56 8.33
N PHE A 176 -25.55 -7.53 7.41
CA PHE A 176 -25.08 -7.34 6.05
C PHE A 176 -25.89 -6.27 5.30
N LEU A 177 -27.22 -6.29 5.40
CA LEU A 177 -28.09 -5.31 4.74
C LEU A 177 -27.84 -3.89 5.25
N ASN A 178 -27.56 -3.70 6.54
CA ASN A 178 -27.19 -2.40 7.09
C ASN A 178 -25.88 -1.88 6.49
N LEU A 179 -24.84 -2.72 6.45
CA LEU A 179 -23.56 -2.38 5.82
C LEU A 179 -23.73 -2.03 4.34
N LYS A 180 -24.48 -2.87 3.61
CA LYS A 180 -24.81 -2.68 2.19
C LYS A 180 -25.52 -1.34 1.94
N ASN A 181 -26.56 -1.06 2.71
CA ASN A 181 -27.35 0.17 2.56
C ASN A 181 -26.52 1.43 2.84
N SER A 182 -25.62 1.38 3.82
CA SER A 182 -24.71 2.48 4.12
C SER A 182 -23.73 2.74 2.96
N PHE A 183 -23.13 1.66 2.42
CA PHE A 183 -22.27 1.74 1.25
C PHE A 183 -22.98 2.30 0.02
N ASP A 184 -24.19 1.83 -0.28
CA ASP A 184 -24.98 2.28 -1.43
C ASP A 184 -25.36 3.77 -1.33
N LYS A 185 -25.58 4.28 -0.11
CA LYS A 185 -25.83 5.70 0.17
C LYS A 185 -24.58 6.57 0.05
N LYS A 186 -23.38 5.97 -0.09
CA LYS A 186 -22.07 6.64 -0.15
C LYS A 186 -21.76 7.50 1.09
N ASN A 187 -22.30 7.11 2.25
CA ASN A 187 -22.02 7.76 3.52
C ASN A 187 -20.86 7.05 4.22
N PHE A 188 -20.05 7.83 4.95
CA PHE A 188 -19.15 7.27 5.94
C PHE A 188 -19.94 6.92 7.19
N GLU A 189 -19.83 5.68 7.66
CA GLU A 189 -20.48 5.20 8.86
C GLU A 189 -19.61 4.11 9.50
N THR A 190 -19.61 4.08 10.82
CA THR A 190 -18.85 3.11 11.61
C THR A 190 -19.79 2.10 12.23
N PHE A 191 -19.41 0.83 12.15
CA PHE A 191 -20.21 -0.29 12.64
C PHE A 191 -19.40 -1.14 13.60
N LEU A 192 -19.98 -1.49 14.73
CA LEU A 192 -19.46 -2.54 15.60
C LEU A 192 -20.22 -3.84 15.29
N LEU A 193 -19.53 -4.79 14.66
CA LEU A 193 -20.07 -6.13 14.46
C LEU A 193 -19.78 -6.99 15.70
N PHE A 194 -20.67 -6.92 16.68
CA PHE A 194 -20.54 -7.65 17.92
C PHE A 194 -21.11 -9.08 17.82
N GLY A 195 -20.39 -10.05 18.37
CA GLY A 195 -20.81 -11.45 18.40
C GLY A 195 -19.77 -12.30 19.12
N GLN A 196 -20.22 -13.37 19.78
CA GLN A 196 -19.33 -14.32 20.45
C GLN A 196 -18.35 -14.95 19.44
N PRO A 197 -17.18 -15.47 19.88
CA PRO A 197 -16.30 -16.23 19.01
C PRO A 197 -17.06 -17.35 18.28
N ALA A 198 -16.69 -17.60 17.02
CA ALA A 198 -17.30 -18.60 16.15
C ALA A 198 -18.79 -18.39 15.79
N THR A 199 -19.40 -17.23 16.07
CA THR A 199 -20.77 -16.91 15.62
C THR A 199 -20.87 -16.43 14.17
N GLY A 200 -19.76 -16.43 13.42
CA GLY A 200 -19.76 -16.11 11.99
C GLY A 200 -19.66 -14.61 11.63
N LYS A 201 -19.10 -13.77 12.51
CA LYS A 201 -18.79 -12.35 12.20
C LYS A 201 -18.03 -12.19 10.87
N SER A 202 -17.07 -13.09 10.63
CA SER A 202 -16.30 -13.11 9.39
C SER A 202 -17.16 -13.33 8.16
N GLU A 203 -18.20 -14.17 8.23
CA GLU A 203 -19.07 -14.42 7.08
C GLU A 203 -19.84 -13.15 6.67
N VAL A 204 -20.26 -12.32 7.65
CA VAL A 204 -20.94 -11.04 7.40
C VAL A 204 -20.02 -10.05 6.71
N TYR A 205 -18.83 -9.79 7.27
CA TYR A 205 -17.92 -8.83 6.65
C TYR A 205 -17.39 -9.36 5.31
N ILE A 206 -17.15 -10.67 5.16
CA ILE A 206 -16.74 -11.27 3.88
C ILE A 206 -17.81 -11.05 2.81
N LYS A 207 -19.09 -11.30 3.13
CA LYS A 207 -20.20 -11.05 2.20
C LYS A 207 -20.30 -9.57 1.83
N PHE A 208 -20.11 -8.68 2.80
CA PHE A 208 -20.07 -7.23 2.56
C PHE A 208 -18.89 -6.82 1.65
N LEU A 209 -17.67 -7.28 1.94
CA LEU A 209 -16.49 -6.97 1.13
C LEU A 209 -16.62 -7.53 -0.29
N LYS A 210 -17.24 -8.71 -0.45
CA LYS A 210 -17.62 -9.25 -1.77
C LYS A 210 -18.55 -8.31 -2.53
N TYR A 211 -19.61 -7.84 -1.88
CA TYR A 211 -20.51 -6.86 -2.46
C TYR A 211 -19.77 -5.58 -2.89
N VAL A 212 -18.91 -5.01 -2.03
CA VAL A 212 -18.11 -3.81 -2.35
C VAL A 212 -17.17 -4.04 -3.52
N PHE A 213 -16.52 -5.22 -3.57
CA PHE A 213 -15.57 -5.57 -4.62
C PHE A 213 -16.22 -5.72 -5.99
N GLU A 214 -17.39 -6.36 -6.04
CA GLU A 214 -18.15 -6.63 -7.27
C GLU A 214 -18.91 -5.39 -7.79
N ASN A 215 -19.42 -4.54 -6.90
CA ASN A 215 -20.27 -3.39 -7.26
C ASN A 215 -19.52 -2.05 -7.33
N SER A 216 -18.20 -2.06 -7.15
CA SER A 216 -17.38 -0.85 -7.26
C SER A 216 -15.96 -1.15 -7.75
N ARG A 217 -15.19 -0.10 -8.05
CA ARG A 217 -13.74 -0.20 -8.30
C ARG A 217 -12.89 0.20 -7.08
N LYS A 218 -13.52 0.40 -5.93
CA LYS A 218 -12.87 0.86 -4.71
C LYS A 218 -11.92 -0.20 -4.14
N GLN A 219 -10.95 0.27 -3.36
CA GLN A 219 -10.02 -0.53 -2.59
C GLN A 219 -10.64 -0.93 -1.25
N ILE A 220 -10.20 -2.08 -0.74
CA ILE A 220 -10.65 -2.68 0.52
C ILE A 220 -9.43 -2.89 1.39
N LEU A 221 -9.51 -2.49 2.66
CA LEU A 221 -8.50 -2.76 3.67
C LEU A 221 -9.08 -3.71 4.74
N VAL A 222 -8.37 -4.79 5.03
CA VAL A 222 -8.64 -5.68 6.16
C VAL A 222 -7.41 -5.66 7.07
N LEU A 223 -7.59 -5.11 8.26
CA LEU A 223 -6.61 -5.05 9.33
C LEU A 223 -6.80 -6.24 10.26
N LEU A 224 -5.70 -6.96 10.51
CA LEU A 224 -5.62 -8.14 11.37
C LEU A 224 -4.49 -7.96 12.40
N PRO A 225 -4.60 -8.54 13.60
CA PRO A 225 -3.63 -8.30 14.66
C PRO A 225 -2.24 -8.91 14.37
N GLU A 226 -2.20 -10.05 13.67
CA GLU A 226 -0.96 -10.80 13.46
C GLU A 226 -0.81 -11.42 12.06
N ILE A 227 0.43 -11.78 11.71
CA ILE A 227 0.81 -12.32 10.40
C ILE A 227 0.12 -13.67 10.12
N GLY A 228 -0.04 -14.50 11.15
CA GLY A 228 -0.73 -15.79 11.02
C GLY A 228 -2.15 -15.63 10.47
N LEU A 229 -2.90 -14.67 10.99
CA LEU A 229 -4.26 -14.35 10.53
C LEU A 229 -4.26 -13.71 9.13
N VAL A 230 -3.26 -12.91 8.78
CA VAL A 230 -3.10 -12.38 7.41
C VAL A 230 -2.99 -13.54 6.41
N GLU A 231 -2.14 -14.54 6.69
CA GLU A 231 -1.98 -15.71 5.80
C GLU A 231 -3.24 -16.58 5.74
N GLN A 232 -3.93 -16.76 6.86
CA GLN A 232 -5.19 -17.50 6.91
C GLN A 232 -6.29 -16.80 6.10
N THR A 233 -6.47 -15.50 6.33
CA THR A 233 -7.46 -14.67 5.63
C THR A 233 -7.16 -14.62 4.14
N TYR A 234 -5.88 -14.46 3.77
CA TYR A 234 -5.45 -14.50 2.37
C TYR A 234 -5.85 -15.78 1.66
N LYS A 235 -5.73 -16.96 2.30
CA LYS A 235 -6.15 -18.24 1.69
C LYS A 235 -7.65 -18.27 1.38
N ILE A 236 -8.48 -17.73 2.28
CA ILE A 236 -9.93 -17.64 2.10
C ILE A 236 -10.25 -16.63 1.00
N PHE A 237 -9.68 -15.44 1.10
CA PHE A 237 -9.92 -14.33 0.16
C PHE A 237 -9.44 -14.67 -1.25
N SER A 238 -8.34 -15.40 -1.41
CA SER A 238 -7.84 -15.84 -2.71
C SER A 238 -8.87 -16.68 -3.47
N LYS A 239 -9.65 -17.51 -2.76
CA LYS A 239 -10.75 -18.29 -3.35
C LYS A 239 -11.94 -17.43 -3.76
N LEU A 240 -12.19 -16.34 -3.03
CA LEU A 240 -13.35 -15.48 -3.23
C LEU A 240 -13.14 -14.38 -4.28
N PHE A 241 -11.94 -13.81 -4.33
CA PHE A 241 -11.64 -12.59 -5.08
C PHE A 241 -10.59 -12.80 -6.19
N GLY A 242 -9.96 -13.98 -6.22
CA GLY A 242 -8.79 -14.24 -7.05
C GLY A 242 -7.52 -13.64 -6.46
N SER A 243 -6.47 -14.45 -6.39
CA SER A 243 -5.22 -14.10 -5.68
C SER A 243 -4.50 -12.88 -6.28
N ILE A 244 -4.68 -12.62 -7.59
CA ILE A 244 -4.02 -11.51 -8.30
C ILE A 244 -4.42 -10.14 -7.74
N GLN A 245 -5.66 -9.99 -7.23
CA GLN A 245 -6.19 -8.71 -6.76
C GLN A 245 -5.81 -8.38 -5.30
N ILE A 246 -5.15 -9.31 -4.61
CA ILE A 246 -4.88 -9.23 -3.18
C ILE A 246 -3.40 -8.90 -2.92
N ALA A 247 -3.16 -7.98 -1.99
CA ALA A 247 -1.85 -7.67 -1.40
C ALA A 247 -1.82 -8.08 0.07
N LYS A 248 -0.77 -8.80 0.48
CA LYS A 248 -0.48 -9.10 1.89
C LYS A 248 0.54 -8.10 2.42
N ILE A 249 0.24 -7.42 3.51
CA ILE A 249 1.12 -6.38 4.08
C ILE A 249 1.42 -6.69 5.54
N HIS A 250 2.67 -7.02 5.83
CA HIS A 250 3.14 -7.35 7.19
C HIS A 250 4.63 -7.07 7.35
N SER A 251 5.14 -7.15 8.58
CA SER A 251 6.50 -6.76 8.95
C SER A 251 7.61 -7.68 8.41
N GLU A 252 7.29 -8.91 8.01
CA GLU A 252 8.26 -9.85 7.42
C GLU A 252 8.55 -9.60 5.93
N LEU A 253 7.82 -8.69 5.28
CA LEU A 253 8.12 -8.31 3.90
C LEU A 253 9.50 -7.67 3.79
N SER A 254 10.28 -8.09 2.80
CA SER A 254 11.49 -7.36 2.45
C SER A 254 11.13 -5.98 1.89
N LYS A 255 12.07 -5.02 2.00
CA LYS A 255 11.90 -3.66 1.47
C LYS A 255 11.49 -3.63 -0.01
N GLY A 256 12.01 -4.57 -0.80
CA GLY A 256 11.63 -4.71 -2.21
C GLY A 256 10.19 -5.19 -2.39
N GLU A 257 9.74 -6.17 -1.60
CA GLU A 257 8.37 -6.71 -1.69
C GLU A 257 7.36 -5.65 -1.28
N PHE A 258 7.66 -4.94 -0.19
CA PHE A 258 6.86 -3.81 0.24
C PHE A 258 6.75 -2.75 -0.86
N ASN A 259 7.87 -2.30 -1.43
CA ASN A 259 7.85 -1.27 -2.48
C ASN A 259 7.06 -1.72 -3.72
N PHE A 260 7.20 -2.99 -4.11
CA PHE A 260 6.44 -3.54 -5.21
C PHE A 260 4.93 -3.51 -4.93
N LEU A 261 4.49 -4.01 -3.77
CA LEU A 261 3.08 -3.97 -3.41
C LEU A 261 2.58 -2.54 -3.23
N PHE A 262 3.40 -1.64 -2.70
CA PHE A 262 3.10 -0.21 -2.54
C PHE A 262 2.74 0.43 -3.89
N GLU A 263 3.56 0.17 -4.93
CA GLU A 263 3.29 0.61 -6.31
C GLU A 263 1.99 -0.01 -6.85
N LYS A 264 1.80 -1.32 -6.66
CA LYS A 264 0.64 -2.05 -7.20
C LYS A 264 -0.68 -1.68 -6.52
N ILE A 265 -0.64 -1.30 -5.26
CA ILE A 265 -1.78 -0.74 -4.52
C ILE A 265 -2.12 0.64 -5.10
N GLN A 266 -1.11 1.47 -5.34
CA GLN A 266 -1.30 2.79 -5.91
C GLN A 266 -1.82 2.74 -7.36
N SER A 267 -1.41 1.75 -8.16
CA SER A 267 -1.87 1.57 -9.54
C SER A 267 -3.26 0.91 -9.66
N PHE A 268 -3.92 0.58 -8.53
CA PHE A 268 -5.16 -0.22 -8.47
C PHE A 268 -5.02 -1.68 -8.97
N GLU A 269 -3.81 -2.16 -9.26
CA GLU A 269 -3.59 -3.58 -9.59
C GLU A 269 -3.90 -4.49 -8.40
N LYS A 270 -3.71 -3.98 -7.18
CA LYS A 270 -4.13 -4.62 -5.92
C LYS A 270 -5.27 -3.81 -5.29
N ARG A 271 -6.47 -4.40 -5.31
CA ARG A 271 -7.69 -3.78 -4.78
C ARG A 271 -8.00 -4.20 -3.35
N ILE A 272 -7.56 -5.39 -2.95
CA ILE A 272 -7.80 -5.93 -1.61
C ILE A 272 -6.47 -5.98 -0.88
N ILE A 273 -6.40 -5.26 0.23
CA ILE A 273 -5.22 -5.21 1.07
C ILE A 273 -5.57 -5.92 2.37
N ILE A 274 -4.84 -6.99 2.66
CA ILE A 274 -4.92 -7.73 3.92
C ILE A 274 -3.61 -7.49 4.63
N GLY A 275 -3.64 -6.91 5.82
CA GLY A 275 -2.40 -6.62 6.51
C GLY A 275 -2.53 -6.35 7.99
N THR A 276 -1.38 -6.19 8.63
CA THR A 276 -1.30 -5.76 10.02
C THR A 276 -1.33 -4.23 10.11
N ARG A 277 -1.13 -3.68 11.32
CA ARG A 277 -1.19 -2.25 11.65
C ARG A 277 -0.56 -1.29 10.62
N SER A 278 0.58 -1.63 10.03
CA SER A 278 1.29 -0.75 9.09
C SER A 278 0.58 -0.55 7.75
N ALA A 279 -0.39 -1.41 7.41
CA ALA A 279 -1.13 -1.28 6.16
C ALA A 279 -1.94 0.03 6.09
N ILE A 280 -2.26 0.66 7.23
CA ILE A 280 -3.02 1.91 7.26
C ILE A 280 -2.33 3.08 6.54
N PHE A 281 -1.01 3.02 6.36
CA PHE A 281 -0.23 4.10 5.73
C PHE A 281 0.00 3.92 4.22
N LEU A 282 -0.58 2.88 3.62
CA LEU A 282 -0.41 2.62 2.19
C LEU A 282 -1.10 3.71 1.33
N PRO A 283 -0.68 3.88 0.07
CA PRO A 283 -1.12 4.98 -0.79
C PRO A 283 -2.48 4.69 -1.44
N TYR A 284 -3.52 4.60 -0.62
CA TYR A 284 -4.86 4.36 -1.12
C TYR A 284 -5.37 5.54 -1.94
N LYS A 285 -5.88 5.24 -3.14
CA LYS A 285 -6.49 6.24 -4.01
C LYS A 285 -7.98 6.41 -3.74
N ASP A 286 -8.70 5.30 -3.55
CA ASP A 286 -10.13 5.34 -3.22
C ASP A 286 -10.55 4.09 -2.44
N ILE A 287 -10.71 4.23 -1.12
CA ILE A 287 -11.15 3.15 -0.23
C ILE A 287 -12.69 3.11 -0.20
N GLY A 288 -13.25 1.90 -0.21
CA GLY A 288 -14.69 1.64 -0.08
C GLY A 288 -15.08 0.94 1.20
N ALA A 289 -14.16 0.19 1.81
CA ALA A 289 -14.38 -0.46 3.09
C ALA A 289 -13.07 -0.64 3.83
N ILE A 290 -13.13 -0.47 5.15
CA ILE A 290 -12.07 -0.85 6.08
C ILE A 290 -12.70 -1.79 7.10
N VAL A 291 -12.07 -2.93 7.33
CA VAL A 291 -12.45 -3.88 8.37
C VAL A 291 -11.27 -4.00 9.34
N VAL A 292 -11.55 -3.83 10.62
CA VAL A 292 -10.59 -4.12 11.70
C VAL A 292 -11.11 -5.36 12.41
N ASP A 293 -10.49 -6.51 12.16
CA ASP A 293 -10.88 -7.77 12.79
C ASP A 293 -10.16 -7.92 14.14
N GLU A 294 -10.83 -8.50 15.12
CA GLU A 294 -10.37 -8.56 16.52
C GLU A 294 -9.95 -7.19 17.07
N GLU A 295 -10.78 -6.14 16.88
CA GLU A 295 -10.45 -4.73 17.18
C GLU A 295 -9.90 -4.45 18.58
N GLN A 296 -10.29 -5.28 19.56
CA GLN A 296 -9.82 -5.19 20.94
C GLN A 296 -8.35 -5.59 21.14
N ASP A 297 -7.71 -6.19 20.14
CA ASP A 297 -6.35 -6.70 20.24
C ASP A 297 -5.31 -5.58 20.39
N ILE A 298 -4.40 -5.75 21.36
CA ILE A 298 -3.38 -4.75 21.71
C ILE A 298 -2.32 -4.54 20.62
N SER A 299 -2.14 -5.52 19.72
CA SER A 299 -1.16 -5.45 18.64
C SER A 299 -1.39 -4.29 17.67
N PHE A 300 -2.63 -3.77 17.58
CA PHE A 300 -2.95 -2.57 16.81
C PHE A 300 -2.25 -1.31 17.31
N LYS A 301 -1.77 -1.30 18.56
CA LYS A 301 -0.96 -0.20 19.11
C LYS A 301 0.52 -0.38 18.77
N GLN A 302 1.11 0.64 18.14
CA GLN A 302 2.55 0.74 17.88
C GLN A 302 3.28 1.25 19.14
N TYR A 303 4.26 0.48 19.62
CA TYR A 303 5.07 0.82 20.81
C TYR A 303 6.56 1.02 20.51
N ASP A 304 7.08 0.49 19.40
CA ASP A 304 8.53 0.39 19.18
C ASP A 304 9.16 1.67 18.61
N MET A 305 8.41 2.42 17.82
CA MET A 305 8.90 3.61 17.13
C MET A 305 7.75 4.59 16.87
N ALA A 306 8.03 5.88 16.99
CA ALA A 306 7.10 6.94 16.64
C ALA A 306 6.73 6.90 15.13
N PRO A 307 5.46 7.22 14.78
CA PRO A 307 4.38 7.58 15.69
C PRO A 307 3.88 6.38 16.52
N PHE A 308 3.56 6.59 17.79
CA PHE A 308 2.99 5.54 18.66
C PHE A 308 1.47 5.42 18.43
N TYR A 309 1.07 5.20 17.19
CA TYR A 309 -0.34 5.21 16.77
C TYR A 309 -1.09 3.94 17.16
N ASN A 310 -2.41 4.03 17.30
CA ASN A 310 -3.30 2.89 17.30
C ASN A 310 -3.94 2.75 15.91
N ALA A 311 -3.70 1.62 15.23
CA ALA A 311 -4.21 1.38 13.88
C ALA A 311 -5.74 1.36 13.79
N ARG A 312 -6.44 0.90 14.84
CA ARG A 312 -7.90 0.93 14.91
C ARG A 312 -8.42 2.36 14.93
N ASP A 313 -7.83 3.22 15.77
CA ASP A 313 -8.26 4.62 15.90
C ASP A 313 -7.88 5.45 14.66
N CYS A 314 -6.86 5.00 13.93
CA CYS A 314 -6.44 5.57 12.65
C CYS A 314 -7.31 5.16 11.46
N ALA A 315 -8.03 4.04 11.54
CA ALA A 315 -8.84 3.45 10.48
C ALA A 315 -10.20 4.14 10.32
#